data_AF-A0AAD9ZF12-F1
#
_entry.id   AF-A0AAD9ZF12-F1
#
_cell.length_a   1.000
_cell.length_b   1.000
_cell.length_c   1.000
_cell.angle_alpha   90.00
_cell.angle_beta   90.00
_cell.angle_gamma   90.00
#
_symmetry.space_group_name_H-M   'P 1'
#
loop_
_entity.id
_entity.type
_entity.pdbx_description
1 polymer ?
#
loop_
_entity_poly.entity_id
_entity_poly.type
_entity_poly.pdbx_seq_one_letter_code
_entity_poly.pdbx_strand_id
1 'polypeptide(L)'
;MTFSNMANNNQSRSTFIKSSIRIALIYGFDCLDLDWEIPNTAQDMSNLASLFEEWRQAIEIESKSYGSCNYFAPDIYLSSYSDLPILYPGGAIKSYIDFVNQRCFDYHGNWDTSDTAEHALVYDNSSGNSTSYGVDS
;
A
#
# COMPACT_ATOMS: atom_id res chain seq x y z
N MET A 1 1.67 -9.57 10.64
CA MET A 1 3.11 -9.74 11.02
C MET A 1 4.00 -10.20 9.86
N THR A 2 3.51 -10.97 8.87
CA THR A 2 4.36 -11.47 7.76
C THR A 2 5.01 -10.35 6.93
N PHE A 3 4.25 -9.33 6.53
CA PHE A 3 4.79 -8.19 5.79
C PHE A 3 5.74 -7.32 6.62
N SER A 4 5.38 -6.96 7.87
CA SER A 4 6.27 -6.23 8.77
C SER A 4 7.63 -6.92 8.91
N ASN A 5 7.64 -8.24 9.14
CA ASN A 5 8.87 -9.02 9.25
C ASN A 5 9.68 -9.05 7.95
N MET A 6 9.01 -9.17 6.80
CA MET A 6 9.65 -9.13 5.49
C MET A 6 10.30 -7.76 5.24
N ALA A 7 9.61 -6.67 5.58
CA ALA A 7 10.08 -5.31 5.34
C ALA A 7 11.16 -4.85 6.35
N ASN A 8 11.28 -5.52 7.50
CA ASN A 8 12.03 -5.03 8.68
C ASN A 8 13.54 -4.84 8.48
N ASN A 9 14.17 -5.52 7.52
CA ASN A 9 15.59 -5.34 7.28
C ASN A 9 15.96 -5.57 5.81
N ASN A 10 17.15 -5.12 5.43
CA ASN A 10 17.62 -5.18 4.04
C ASN A 10 17.73 -6.62 3.51
N GLN A 11 18.12 -7.59 4.34
CA GLN A 11 18.28 -8.98 3.91
C GLN A 11 16.93 -9.61 3.56
N SER A 12 15.91 -9.41 4.40
CA SER A 12 14.57 -9.94 4.16
C SER A 12 13.89 -9.25 2.97
N ARG A 13 14.04 -7.93 2.83
CA ARG A 13 13.57 -7.18 1.66
C ARG A 13 14.23 -7.66 0.37
N SER A 14 15.56 -7.76 0.35
CA SER A 14 16.30 -8.23 -0.84
C SER A 14 15.85 -9.63 -1.26
N THR A 15 15.59 -10.52 -0.30
CA THR A 15 15.11 -11.89 -0.57
C THR A 15 13.71 -11.87 -1.19
N PHE A 16 12.80 -11.05 -0.65
CA PHE A 16 11.47 -10.87 -1.21
C PHE A 16 11.52 -10.27 -2.62
N ILE A 17 12.23 -9.16 -2.80
CA ILE A 17 12.37 -8.44 -4.08
C ILE A 17 12.90 -9.36 -5.19
N LYS A 18 14.01 -10.07 -4.94
CA LYS A 18 14.59 -10.96 -5.95
C LYS A 18 13.66 -12.11 -6.32
N SER A 19 12.96 -12.66 -5.33
CA SER A 19 12.05 -13.77 -5.59
C SER A 19 10.77 -13.33 -6.32
N SER A 20 10.24 -12.14 -6.01
CA SER A 20 9.06 -11.58 -6.67
C SER A 20 9.33 -11.21 -8.13
N ILE A 21 10.45 -10.52 -8.41
CA ILE A 21 10.86 -10.20 -9.80
C ILE A 21 11.09 -11.48 -10.60
N ARG A 22 11.80 -12.46 -10.04
CA ARG A 22 12.02 -13.75 -10.70
C ARG A 22 10.71 -14.46 -11.06
N ILE A 23 9.73 -14.48 -10.15
CA ILE A 23 8.41 -15.06 -10.42
C ILE A 23 7.71 -14.30 -11.55
N ALA A 24 7.72 -12.97 -11.52
CA ALA A 24 7.12 -12.15 -12.58
C ALA A 24 7.72 -12.48 -13.95
N LEU A 25 9.05 -12.60 -14.04
CA LEU A 25 9.76 -12.96 -15.27
C LEU A 25 9.41 -14.37 -15.76
N ILE A 26 9.36 -15.36 -14.85
CA ILE A 26 9.06 -16.76 -15.21
C ILE A 26 7.66 -16.92 -15.78
N TYR A 27 6.69 -16.21 -15.21
CA TYR A 27 5.29 -16.33 -15.61
C TYR A 27 4.83 -15.26 -16.60
N GLY A 28 5.72 -14.36 -17.02
CA GLY A 28 5.42 -13.32 -18.00
C GLY A 28 4.45 -12.26 -17.50
N PHE A 29 4.48 -11.94 -16.20
CA PHE A 29 3.76 -10.78 -15.67
C PHE A 29 4.49 -9.49 -16.03
N ASP A 30 3.76 -8.44 -16.37
CA ASP A 30 4.34 -7.12 -16.71
C ASP A 30 4.60 -6.25 -15.47
N CYS A 31 3.98 -6.59 -14.35
CA CYS A 31 4.07 -5.86 -13.10
C CYS A 31 3.87 -6.75 -11.88
N LEU A 32 4.26 -6.19 -10.73
CA LEU A 32 3.99 -6.72 -9.41
C LEU A 32 3.12 -5.70 -8.67
N ASP A 33 2.36 -6.15 -7.68
CA ASP A 33 1.41 -5.33 -6.92
C ASP A 33 1.51 -5.71 -5.44
N LEU A 34 1.89 -4.77 -4.56
CA LEU A 34 2.01 -5.03 -3.11
C LEU A 34 0.76 -4.59 -2.37
N ASP A 35 -0.05 -5.55 -1.95
CA ASP A 35 -1.24 -5.32 -1.12
C ASP A 35 -0.97 -5.66 0.35
N TRP A 36 -0.41 -4.72 1.11
CA TRP A 36 -0.19 -4.86 2.55
C TRP A 36 -1.32 -4.19 3.32
N GLU A 37 -2.19 -5.00 3.91
CA GLU A 37 -3.34 -4.57 4.71
C GLU A 37 -3.18 -4.88 6.22
N ILE A 38 -2.72 -3.98 7.07
CA ILE A 38 -2.18 -2.64 6.80
C ILE A 38 -0.83 -2.48 7.52
N PRO A 39 0.11 -1.68 6.99
CA PRO A 39 1.27 -1.23 7.76
C PRO A 39 0.77 -0.31 8.89
N ASN A 40 1.08 -0.65 10.14
CA ASN A 40 0.40 -0.05 11.30
C ASN A 40 1.34 0.61 12.31
N THR A 41 2.61 0.80 11.95
CA THR A 41 3.59 1.50 12.80
C THR A 41 4.42 2.49 11.98
N ALA A 42 5.00 3.50 12.63
CA ALA A 42 5.97 4.40 11.99
C ALA A 42 7.18 3.62 11.42
N GLN A 43 7.56 2.52 12.08
CA GLN A 43 8.61 1.63 11.59
C GLN A 43 8.18 0.90 10.31
N ASP A 44 6.95 0.40 10.23
CA ASP A 44 6.41 -0.19 9.01
C ASP A 44 6.38 0.82 7.86
N MET A 45 6.02 2.08 8.12
CA MET A 45 6.04 3.13 7.09
C MET A 45 7.45 3.43 6.57
N SER A 46 8.44 3.50 7.47
CA SER A 46 9.85 3.66 7.10
C SER A 46 10.36 2.46 6.29
N ASN A 47 10.04 1.25 6.75
CA ASN A 47 10.43 0.02 6.07
C ASN A 47 9.76 -0.13 4.70
N LEU A 48 8.50 0.32 4.56
CA LEU A 48 7.78 0.36 3.30
C LEU A 48 8.44 1.32 2.31
N ALA A 49 8.89 2.50 2.78
CA ALA A 49 9.66 3.43 1.96
C ALA A 49 10.95 2.80 1.41
N SER A 50 11.73 2.14 2.28
CA SER A 50 12.95 1.42 1.87
C SER A 50 12.64 0.27 0.91
N LEU A 51 11.54 -0.46 1.13
CA LEU A 51 11.11 -1.53 0.24
C LEU A 51 10.82 -1.00 -1.16
N PHE A 52 10.08 0.10 -1.29
CA PHE A 52 9.77 0.70 -2.58
C PHE A 52 11.02 1.17 -3.34
N GLU A 53 11.93 1.83 -2.64
CA GLU A 53 13.22 2.25 -3.22
C GLU A 53 14.03 1.06 -3.73
N GLU A 54 14.30 0.08 -2.85
CA GLU A 54 15.12 -1.09 -3.18
C GLU A 54 14.47 -1.93 -4.30
N TRP A 55 13.14 -2.01 -4.32
CA TRP A 55 12.42 -2.78 -5.33
C TRP A 55 12.48 -2.11 -6.71
N ARG A 56 12.30 -0.79 -6.80
CA ARG A 56 12.47 -0.05 -8.05
C ARG A 56 13.89 -0.20 -8.60
N GLN A 57 14.90 -0.02 -7.75
CA GLN A 57 16.30 -0.19 -8.14
C GLN A 57 16.58 -1.59 -8.68
N ALA A 58 16.03 -2.63 -8.04
CA ALA A 58 16.20 -4.01 -8.50
C ALA A 58 15.52 -4.26 -9.86
N ILE A 59 14.32 -3.71 -10.08
CA ILE A 59 13.62 -3.82 -11.36
C ILE A 59 14.43 -3.16 -12.48
N GLU A 60 14.97 -1.96 -12.25
CA GLU A 60 15.80 -1.25 -13.23
C GLU A 60 17.09 -2.01 -13.59
N ILE A 61 17.64 -2.78 -12.66
CA ILE A 61 18.81 -3.64 -12.87
C ILE A 61 18.43 -4.91 -13.65
N GLU A 62 17.37 -5.60 -13.24
CA GLU A 62 17.02 -6.93 -13.78
C GLU A 62 16.26 -6.85 -15.11
N SER A 63 15.50 -5.79 -15.36
CA SER A 63 14.73 -5.64 -16.59
C SER A 63 14.34 -4.19 -16.91
N LYS A 64 14.88 -3.65 -18.01
CA LYS A 64 14.59 -2.27 -18.47
C LYS A 64 13.15 -2.05 -18.99
N SER A 65 12.34 -3.11 -19.08
CA SER A 65 11.00 -3.06 -19.69
C SER A 65 9.88 -3.49 -18.75
N TYR A 66 10.12 -3.59 -17.44
CA TYR A 66 9.12 -3.99 -16.46
C TYR A 66 8.55 -2.77 -15.72
N GLY A 67 7.22 -2.72 -15.62
CA GLY A 67 6.54 -1.76 -14.76
C GLY A 67 6.48 -2.29 -13.32
N SER A 68 6.42 -1.40 -12.34
CA SER A 68 6.12 -1.74 -10.95
C SER A 68 4.86 -1.01 -10.50
N CYS A 69 3.83 -1.78 -10.20
CA CYS A 69 2.58 -1.26 -9.67
C CYS A 69 2.66 -1.43 -8.14
N ASN A 70 1.99 -0.59 -7.37
CA ASN A 70 1.70 -0.98 -6.01
C ASN A 70 0.27 -0.64 -5.66
N TYR A 71 -0.37 -1.64 -5.10
CA TYR A 71 -1.63 -1.51 -4.46
C TYR A 71 -1.44 -0.71 -3.21
N PHE A 72 -2.38 0.17 -2.97
CA PHE A 72 -2.38 0.99 -1.81
C PHE A 72 -3.76 0.85 -1.21
N ALA A 73 -3.80 0.21 -0.07
CA ALA A 73 -4.92 0.38 0.82
C ALA A 73 -4.63 1.57 1.73
N PRO A 74 -4.93 2.84 1.36
CA PRO A 74 -5.20 3.79 2.39
C PRO A 74 -6.55 3.38 2.95
N ASP A 75 -6.52 2.43 3.89
CA ASP A 75 -7.44 2.59 4.99
C ASP A 75 -7.08 3.92 5.62
N ILE A 76 -7.86 4.91 5.24
CA ILE A 76 -7.90 6.27 5.77
C ILE A 76 -8.21 6.25 7.29
N TYR A 77 -8.40 5.06 7.88
CA TYR A 77 -8.55 4.78 9.32
C TYR A 77 -7.29 4.27 10.02
N LEU A 78 -6.09 4.55 9.54
CA LEU A 78 -4.89 4.41 10.38
C LEU A 78 -4.96 5.25 11.68
N SER A 79 -5.98 6.10 11.86
CA SER A 79 -6.17 6.96 13.03
C SER A 79 -7.46 6.74 13.84
N SER A 80 -8.35 5.79 13.54
CA SER A 80 -9.52 5.57 14.43
C SER A 80 -9.13 5.00 15.80
N TYR A 81 -7.87 4.58 15.97
CA TYR A 81 -7.33 3.97 17.20
C TYR A 81 -6.06 4.64 17.75
N SER A 82 -5.61 5.77 17.18
CA SER A 82 -4.31 6.39 17.50
C SER A 82 -4.42 7.92 17.47
N ASP A 83 -3.99 8.60 18.55
CA ASP A 83 -3.96 10.07 18.67
C ASP A 83 -3.07 10.77 17.61
N LEU A 84 -2.29 10.00 16.84
CA LEU A 84 -1.45 10.49 15.75
C LEU A 84 -1.78 9.76 14.43
N PRO A 85 -1.99 10.48 13.32
CA PRO A 85 -2.19 9.85 12.02
C PRO A 85 -0.87 9.20 11.57
N ILE A 86 -0.89 7.88 11.35
CA ILE A 86 0.20 7.20 10.66
C ILE A 86 0.02 7.46 9.17
N LEU A 87 0.96 8.22 8.59
CA LEU A 87 0.94 8.58 7.17
C LEU A 87 1.82 7.62 6.38
N TYR A 88 1.32 7.22 5.22
CA TYR A 88 2.11 6.49 4.24
C TYR A 88 3.29 7.31 3.69
N PRO A 89 4.36 6.65 3.20
CA PRO A 89 5.57 7.33 2.75
C PRO A 89 5.38 7.96 1.36
N GLY A 90 4.58 9.03 1.28
CA GLY A 90 4.19 9.68 0.02
C GLY A 90 5.36 10.08 -0.89
N GLY A 91 6.49 10.52 -0.31
CA GLY A 91 7.70 10.82 -1.07
C GLY A 91 8.32 9.61 -1.77
N ALA A 92 8.37 8.46 -1.09
CA ALA A 92 8.84 7.20 -1.68
C ALA A 92 7.84 6.68 -2.72
N ILE A 93 6.54 6.77 -2.42
CA ILE A 93 5.47 6.41 -3.38
C ILE A 93 5.64 7.19 -4.67
N LYS A 94 5.72 8.52 -4.58
CA LYS A 94 5.91 9.42 -5.73
C LYS A 94 7.18 9.13 -6.54
N SER A 95 8.25 8.67 -5.88
CA SER A 95 9.56 8.50 -6.51
C SER A 95 9.75 7.12 -7.15
N TYR A 96 9.10 6.09 -6.59
CA TYR A 96 9.47 4.70 -6.89
C TYR A 96 8.32 3.85 -7.42
N ILE A 97 7.07 4.30 -7.35
CA ILE A 97 5.89 3.52 -7.74
C ILE A 97 5.25 4.11 -9.00
N ASP A 98 4.89 3.28 -9.99
CA ASP A 98 4.33 3.78 -11.26
C ASP A 98 2.89 4.26 -11.12
N PHE A 99 2.06 3.53 -10.38
CA PHE A 99 0.73 3.98 -10.02
C PHE A 99 0.26 3.37 -8.70
N VAL A 100 -0.73 4.04 -8.13
CA VAL A 100 -1.35 3.71 -6.85
C VAL A 100 -2.77 3.26 -7.11
N ASN A 101 -3.08 1.99 -6.80
CA ASN A 101 -4.48 1.54 -6.75
C ASN A 101 -5.04 1.90 -5.40
N GLN A 102 -6.00 2.82 -5.33
CA GLN A 102 -6.58 3.22 -4.06
C GLN A 102 -7.81 2.38 -3.70
N ARG A 103 -7.87 1.89 -2.46
CA ARG A 103 -9.08 1.27 -1.87
C ARG A 103 -10.16 2.29 -1.56
N CYS A 104 -10.99 2.58 -2.55
CA CYS A 104 -12.16 3.47 -2.41
C CYS A 104 -13.47 2.70 -2.19
N PHE A 105 -13.44 1.69 -1.34
CA PHE A 105 -14.58 0.80 -1.03
C PHE A 105 -14.41 0.19 0.36
N ASP A 106 -15.38 -0.62 0.78
CA ASP A 106 -15.51 -1.20 2.12
C ASP A 106 -15.67 -0.15 3.24
N TYR A 107 -16.32 0.97 2.93
CA TYR A 107 -16.65 1.99 3.93
C TYR A 107 -17.73 1.55 4.92
N HIS A 108 -18.68 0.75 4.45
CA HIS A 108 -19.74 0.15 5.24
C HIS A 108 -19.91 -1.32 4.87
N GLY A 109 -20.22 -2.14 5.87
CA GLY A 109 -20.41 -3.57 5.69
C GLY A 109 -21.01 -4.21 6.93
N ASN A 110 -21.11 -5.53 6.91
CA ASN A 110 -21.81 -6.29 7.95
C ASN A 110 -21.12 -6.28 9.33
N TRP A 111 -19.90 -5.76 9.44
CA TRP A 111 -19.16 -5.62 10.68
C TRP A 111 -19.68 -4.47 11.58
N ASP A 112 -20.42 -3.51 11.01
CA ASP A 112 -21.16 -2.48 11.75
C ASP A 112 -22.65 -2.59 11.42
N THR A 113 -23.45 -2.94 12.43
CA THR A 113 -24.91 -3.11 12.29
C THR A 113 -25.69 -1.91 12.82
N SER A 114 -25.02 -0.83 13.22
CA SER A 114 -25.66 0.38 13.73
C SER A 114 -26.41 1.14 12.65
N ASP A 115 -25.87 1.17 11.42
CA ASP A 115 -26.44 1.87 10.26
C ASP A 115 -26.28 1.05 8.96
N THR A 116 -27.14 1.30 7.97
CA THR A 116 -27.00 0.76 6.59
C THR A 116 -26.59 1.89 5.65
N ALA A 117 -25.52 1.68 4.89
CA ALA A 117 -25.00 2.64 3.91
C ALA A 117 -24.24 1.91 2.78
N GLU A 118 -23.85 2.66 1.75
CA GLU A 118 -23.21 2.17 0.55
C GLU A 118 -21.74 1.73 0.79
N HIS A 119 -21.30 0.66 0.14
CA HIS A 119 -19.95 0.14 0.31
C HIS A 119 -18.84 1.04 -0.29
N ALA A 120 -19.19 1.96 -1.21
CA ALA A 120 -18.26 2.80 -1.97
C ALA A 120 -18.77 4.25 -2.12
N LEU A 121 -18.72 5.02 -1.03
CA LEU A 121 -19.15 6.42 -0.98
C LEU A 121 -18.09 7.35 -1.57
N VAL A 122 -18.51 8.19 -2.53
CA VAL A 122 -17.66 9.30 -3.02
C VAL A 122 -17.60 10.41 -1.97
N TYR A 123 -18.74 10.74 -1.36
CA TYR A 123 -18.88 11.78 -0.34
C TYR A 123 -19.70 11.27 0.85
N ASP A 124 -19.27 11.62 2.07
CA ASP A 124 -20.07 11.50 3.28
C ASP A 124 -19.75 12.65 4.24
N ASN A 125 -20.66 13.61 4.33
CA ASN A 125 -20.52 14.79 5.19
C ASN A 125 -20.85 14.51 6.67
N SER A 126 -21.28 13.29 7.00
CA SER A 126 -21.78 12.93 8.34
C SER A 126 -20.78 12.13 9.16
N SER A 127 -20.07 11.17 8.57
CA SER A 127 -19.15 10.28 9.29
C SER A 127 -17.67 10.45 8.92
N GLY A 128 -17.37 11.14 7.81
CA GLY A 128 -16.02 11.19 7.24
C GLY A 128 -15.62 9.90 6.50
N ASN A 129 -16.52 8.91 6.42
CA ASN A 129 -16.23 7.60 5.84
C ASN A 129 -16.49 7.59 4.32
N SER A 130 -15.62 8.27 3.56
CA SER A 130 -15.77 8.39 2.11
C SER A 130 -14.45 8.57 1.37
N THR A 131 -14.49 8.41 0.04
CA THR A 131 -13.34 8.63 -0.85
C THR A 131 -12.80 10.05 -0.74
N SER A 132 -13.69 11.06 -0.72
CA SER A 132 -13.28 12.46 -0.69
C SER A 132 -12.57 12.90 0.58
N TYR A 133 -12.67 12.13 1.67
CA TYR A 133 -12.11 12.55 2.97
C TYR A 133 -10.63 12.18 3.16
N GLY A 134 -10.12 11.19 2.42
CA GLY A 134 -8.71 10.79 2.56
C GLY A 134 -7.93 10.75 1.25
N VAL A 135 -8.42 11.47 0.24
CA VAL A 135 -7.68 11.80 -0.99
C VAL A 135 -7.71 13.29 -1.19
N ASP A 136 -6.71 13.96 -0.64
CA ASP A 136 -6.52 15.39 -0.84
C ASP A 136 -5.38 15.64 -1.82
N SER A 137 -5.53 16.70 -2.62
CA SER A 137 -4.56 17.16 -3.64
C SER A 137 -3.32 17.83 -3.04
#